data_AF-A0A159Z163-F1
#
_entry.id   AF-A0A159Z163-F1
#
_cell.length_a   1.000
_cell.length_b   1.000
_cell.length_c   1.000
_cell.angle_alpha   90.00
_cell.angle_beta   90.00
_cell.angle_gamma   90.00
#
_symmetry.space_group_name_H-M   'P 1'
#
loop_
_entity.id
_entity.type
_entity.pdbx_description
1 polymer ?
#
loop_
_entity_poly.entity_id
_entity_poly.type
_entity_poly.pdbx_seq_one_letter_code
_entity_poly.pdbx_strand_id
1 'polypeptide(L)'
;MGAISFEDGRIEVDAALVAKALQMEPEALRAALRSGAVTSQCETGMDEDAGRFRLTFFSATRRLRLTVAASGEVLQTSTADYRRKPGP
;
A
#
# COMPACT_ATOMS: atom_id res chain seq x y z
N MET A 1 -8.94 -16.18 1.69
CA MET A 1 -8.21 -15.21 0.84
C MET A 1 -8.01 -13.96 1.66
N GLY A 2 -6.79 -13.73 2.14
CA GLY A 2 -6.44 -12.48 2.81
C GLY A 2 -6.35 -11.36 1.78
N ALA A 3 -6.58 -10.12 2.21
CA ALA A 3 -6.42 -8.96 1.33
C ALA A 3 -4.93 -8.71 0.96
N ILE A 4 -4.00 -9.42 1.60
CA ILE A 4 -2.56 -9.33 1.38
C ILE A 4 -1.95 -10.75 1.44
N SER A 5 -1.11 -11.09 0.48
CA SER A 5 -0.35 -12.34 0.42
C SER A 5 1.14 -12.07 0.16
N PHE A 6 1.99 -13.02 0.58
CA PHE A 6 3.43 -12.98 0.37
C PHE A 6 3.81 -14.21 -0.48
N GLU A 7 4.24 -14.01 -1.72
CA GLU A 7 4.65 -15.07 -2.65
C GLU A 7 5.99 -14.73 -3.31
N ASP A 8 6.96 -15.66 -3.30
CA ASP A 8 8.28 -15.50 -3.94
C ASP A 8 8.99 -14.17 -3.61
N GLY A 9 8.90 -13.73 -2.35
CA GLY A 9 9.48 -12.45 -1.91
C GLY A 9 8.77 -11.21 -2.44
N ARG A 10 7.60 -11.37 -3.06
CA ARG A 10 6.69 -10.31 -3.48
C ARG A 10 5.52 -10.19 -2.53
N ILE A 11 5.04 -8.97 -2.36
CA ILE A 11 3.86 -8.66 -1.56
C ILE A 11 2.74 -8.35 -2.53
N GLU A 12 1.70 -9.17 -2.52
CA GLU A 12 0.49 -8.96 -3.29
C GLU A 12 -0.58 -8.35 -2.39
N VAL A 13 -1.26 -7.34 -2.90
CA VAL A 13 -2.29 -6.59 -2.17
C VAL A 13 -3.52 -6.50 -3.05
N ASP A 14 -4.68 -6.74 -2.45
CA ASP A 14 -5.96 -6.56 -3.10
C ASP A 14 -6.13 -5.09 -3.53
N ALA A 15 -6.25 -4.89 -4.84
CA ALA A 15 -6.42 -3.56 -5.42
C ALA A 15 -7.68 -2.86 -4.92
N ALA A 16 -8.77 -3.58 -4.61
CA ALA A 16 -10.00 -2.99 -4.08
C ALA A 16 -9.81 -2.44 -2.66
N LEU A 17 -8.98 -3.09 -1.83
CA LEU A 17 -8.61 -2.57 -0.50
C LEU A 17 -7.92 -1.21 -0.65
N VAL A 18 -6.90 -1.14 -1.51
CA VAL A 18 -6.12 0.07 -1.74
C VAL A 18 -6.97 1.17 -2.37
N ALA A 19 -7.78 0.82 -3.36
CA ALA A 19 -8.62 1.76 -4.09
C ALA A 19 -9.68 2.40 -3.18
N LYS A 20 -10.35 1.58 -2.36
CA LYS A 20 -11.31 2.06 -1.36
C LYS A 20 -10.67 3.04 -0.39
N ALA A 21 -9.48 2.71 0.13
CA ALA A 21 -8.79 3.56 1.10
C ALA A 21 -8.26 4.87 0.47
N LEU A 22 -7.89 4.85 -0.81
CA LEU A 22 -7.51 6.03 -1.58
C LEU A 22 -8.71 6.78 -2.17
N GLN A 23 -9.95 6.33 -1.90
CA GLN A 23 -11.19 6.86 -2.47
C GLN A 23 -11.14 6.99 -4.00
N MET A 24 -10.76 5.90 -4.66
CA MET A 24 -10.73 5.78 -6.12
C MET A 24 -11.28 4.42 -6.56
N GLU A 25 -11.59 4.31 -7.84
CA GLU A 25 -12.01 3.03 -8.43
C GLU A 25 -10.82 2.07 -8.60
N PRO A 26 -11.02 0.74 -8.45
CA PRO A 26 -9.95 -0.25 -8.64
C PRO A 26 -9.29 -0.19 -10.03
N GLU A 27 -10.07 0.11 -11.07
CA GLU A 27 -9.56 0.28 -12.44
C GLU A 27 -8.69 1.54 -12.57
N ALA A 28 -9.13 2.63 -11.95
CA ALA A 28 -8.38 3.89 -11.90
C ALA A 28 -7.07 3.73 -11.12
N LEU A 29 -7.10 2.99 -10.00
CA LEU A 29 -5.89 2.64 -9.25
C LEU A 29 -4.90 1.87 -10.13
N ARG A 30 -5.35 0.83 -10.84
CA ARG A 30 -4.48 0.04 -11.73
C ARG A 30 -3.87 0.91 -12.83
N ALA A 31 -4.65 1.79 -13.44
CA ALA A 31 -4.15 2.74 -14.42
C ALA A 31 -3.12 3.72 -13.82
N ALA A 32 -3.39 4.23 -12.61
CA ALA A 32 -2.51 5.16 -11.91
C ALA A 32 -1.20 4.52 -11.45
N LEU A 33 -1.22 3.24 -11.05
CA LEU A 33 -0.01 2.46 -10.77
C LEU A 33 0.83 2.27 -12.04
N ARG A 34 0.19 1.94 -13.18
CA ARG A 34 0.88 1.80 -14.47
C ARG A 34 1.48 3.11 -14.97
N SER A 35 0.82 4.25 -14.72
CA SER A 35 1.32 5.56 -15.12
C SER A 35 2.28 6.22 -14.13
N GLY A 36 2.49 5.63 -12.94
CA GLY A 36 3.28 6.22 -11.86
C GLY A 36 2.61 7.41 -11.16
N ALA A 37 1.32 7.64 -11.40
CA ALA A 37 0.52 8.63 -10.67
C ALA A 37 0.24 8.18 -9.22
N VAL A 38 0.08 6.86 -9.03
CA VAL A 38 0.13 6.21 -7.72
C VAL A 38 1.43 5.41 -7.63
N THR A 39 2.15 5.57 -6.53
CA THR A 39 3.36 4.79 -6.24
C THR A 39 3.20 4.05 -4.92
N SER A 40 3.87 2.91 -4.78
CA SER A 40 3.93 2.16 -3.53
C SER A 40 5.35 2.13 -2.98
N GLN A 41 5.46 2.05 -1.66
CA GLN A 41 6.69 1.80 -0.92
C GLN A 41 6.41 0.64 0.02
N CYS A 42 7.26 -0.38 -0.03
CA CYS A 42 7.22 -1.52 0.88
C CYS A 42 8.46 -1.48 1.77
N GLU A 43 8.24 -1.46 3.07
CA GLU A 43 9.28 -1.58 4.08
C GLU A 43 9.08 -2.91 4.80
N THR A 44 10.13 -3.72 4.84
CA THR A 44 10.15 -4.97 5.60
C THR A 44 10.85 -4.71 6.93
N GLY A 45 10.15 -4.92 8.04
CA GLY A 45 10.73 -4.86 9.37
C GLY A 45 11.82 -5.91 9.55
N MET A 46 12.95 -5.50 10.10
CA MET A 46 14.06 -6.37 10.50
C MET A 46 14.17 -6.33 12.04
N ASP A 47 14.87 -7.32 12.62
CA ASP A 47 15.16 -7.41 14.05
C ASP A 47 13.92 -7.34 14.95
N GLU A 48 13.77 -6.31 15.80
CA GLU A 48 12.63 -6.16 16.72
C GLU A 48 11.28 -6.00 15.99
N ASP A 49 11.30 -5.54 14.74
CA ASP A 49 10.14 -5.45 13.85
C ASP A 49 10.04 -6.64 12.89
N ALA A 50 10.84 -7.69 13.07
CA ALA A 50 10.79 -8.89 12.24
C ALA A 50 9.37 -9.46 12.18
N GLY A 51 8.89 -9.70 10.95
CA GLY A 51 7.54 -10.19 10.69
C GLY A 51 6.47 -9.11 10.56
N ARG A 52 6.85 -7.82 10.54
CA ARG A 52 5.95 -6.71 10.18
C ARG A 52 6.35 -6.11 8.84
N PHE A 53 5.36 -5.83 8.02
CA PHE A 53 5.52 -5.19 6.73
C PHE A 53 4.73 -3.90 6.71
N ARG A 54 5.35 -2.82 6.27
CA ARG A 54 4.67 -1.54 6.11
C ARG A 54 4.57 -1.22 4.63
N LEU A 55 3.34 -1.13 4.14
CA LEU A 55 3.05 -0.77 2.76
C LEU A 55 2.47 0.64 2.75
N THR A 56 3.10 1.54 2.01
CA THR A 56 2.63 2.92 1.86
C THR A 56 2.32 3.19 0.40
N PHE A 57 1.08 3.55 0.09
CA PHE A 57 0.66 3.97 -1.24
C PHE A 57 0.47 5.48 -1.25
N PHE A 58 1.01 6.13 -2.28
CA PHE A 58 0.97 7.58 -2.46
C PHE A 58 0.19 7.90 -3.72
N SER A 59 -0.87 8.70 -3.59
CA SER A 59 -1.58 9.31 -4.71
C SER A 59 -1.32 10.82 -4.74
N ALA A 60 -1.96 11.54 -5.65
CA ALA A 60 -1.82 13.00 -5.75
C ALA A 60 -2.35 13.74 -4.50
N THR A 61 -3.40 13.20 -3.88
CA THR A 61 -4.16 13.86 -2.80
C THR A 61 -4.22 13.05 -1.51
N ARG A 62 -3.81 11.78 -1.52
CA ARG A 62 -3.96 10.85 -0.39
C ARG A 62 -2.79 9.92 -0.25
N ARG A 63 -2.58 9.46 0.98
CA ARG A 63 -1.61 8.43 1.32
C ARG A 63 -2.30 7.37 2.16
N LEU A 64 -2.13 6.12 1.76
CA LEU A 64 -2.52 4.95 2.53
C LEU A 64 -1.28 4.34 3.15
N ARG A 65 -1.32 4.00 4.43
CA ARG A 65 -0.35 3.18 5.13
C ARG A 65 -1.02 1.95 5.70
N LEU A 66 -0.48 0.78 5.39
CA LEU A 66 -0.88 -0.50 5.93
C LEU A 66 0.30 -1.08 6.72
N THR A 67 0.03 -1.54 7.94
CA THR A 67 0.94 -2.38 8.71
C THR A 67 0.37 -3.78 8.69
N VAL A 68 1.17 -4.75 8.25
CA VAL A 68 0.75 -6.12 7.96
C VAL A 68 1.67 -7.09 8.70
N ALA A 69 1.11 -8.13 9.29
CA ALA A 69 1.88 -9.25 9.82
C ALA A 69 2.40 -10.14 8.68
N ALA A 70 3.42 -10.95 8.94
CA ALA A 70 3.94 -11.94 7.99
C ALA A 70 2.89 -12.98 7.55
N SER A 71 1.82 -13.16 8.32
CA SER A 71 0.67 -14.00 7.94
C SER A 71 -0.22 -13.39 6.86
N GLY A 72 -0.01 -12.13 6.45
CA GLY A 72 -0.92 -11.37 5.58
C GLY A 72 -2.03 -10.64 6.33
N GLU A 73 -2.06 -10.73 7.66
CA GLU A 73 -3.07 -10.03 8.47
C GLU A 73 -2.78 -8.52 8.54
N VAL A 74 -3.78 -7.70 8.20
CA VAL A 74 -3.68 -6.24 8.33
C VAL A 74 -3.83 -5.85 9.79
N LEU A 75 -2.71 -5.51 10.42
CA LEU A 75 -2.65 -5.06 11.83
C LEU A 75 -3.15 -3.62 12.00
N GLN A 76 -2.84 -2.76 11.02
CA GLN A 76 -3.23 -1.36 11.07
C GLN A 76 -3.43 -0.79 9.68
N THR A 77 -4.48 0.02 9.53
CA THR A 77 -4.74 0.81 8.33
C THR A 77 -4.85 2.28 8.72
N SER A 78 -4.16 3.15 7.98
CA SER A 78 -4.25 4.59 8.18
C SER A 78 -4.24 5.31 6.83
N THR A 79 -5.19 6.20 6.65
CA THR A 79 -5.31 7.06 5.47
C THR A 79 -5.18 8.50 5.90
N ALA A 80 -4.42 9.29 5.15
CA ALA A 80 -4.28 10.71 5.38
C ALA A 80 -4.33 11.48 4.06
N ASP A 81 -4.80 12.71 4.12
CA ASP A 81 -4.60 13.66 3.03
C ASP A 81 -3.10 13.86 2.81
N TYR A 82 -2.70 13.84 1.55
CA TYR A 82 -1.30 13.89 1.14
C TYR A 82 -1.21 14.62 -0.18
N ARG A 83 -0.56 15.78 -0.18
CA ARG A 83 -0.27 16.49 -1.42
C ARG A 83 1.11 16.08 -1.90
N ARG A 84 1.17 15.27 -2.95
CA ARG A 84 2.45 14.93 -3.60
C ARG A 84 3.11 16.23 -4.06
N LYS A 85 4.25 16.58 -3.47
CA LYS A 85 5.06 17.69 -3.99
C LYS A 85 5.68 17.23 -5.33
N PRO A 86 5.70 18.08 -6.37
CA PRO A 86 6.58 17.80 -7.51
C PRO A 86 8.01 17.64 -6.97
N GLY A 87 8.72 16.64 -7.47
CA GLY A 87 10.14 16.46 -7.13
C GLY A 87 10.94 17.69 -7.58
N PRO A 88 12.15 17.90 -7.01
CA PRO A 88 13.06 18.96 -7.48
C PRO A 88 13.40 18.81 -8.97
#